data_AF-A0A962WGP5-F1
#
_entry.id   AF-A0A962WGP5-F1
#
_cell.length_a   1.000
_cell.length_b   1.000
_cell.length_c   1.000
_cell.angle_alpha   90.00
_cell.angle_beta   90.00
_cell.angle_gamma   90.00
#
_symmetry.space_group_name_H-M   'P 1'
#
loop_
_entity.id
_entity.type
_entity.pdbx_description
1 polymer ?
#
loop_
_entity_poly.entity_id
_entity_poly.type
_entity_poly.pdbx_seq_one_letter_code
_entity_poly.pdbx_strand_id
1 'polypeptide(L)'
;MSEASQSSSTASARPGAFDWQDPLRLDEQLDEDERLIRDTAHQYAQEKLQPRIIEAYRHERTDPEIFREMGELGLLGPTIQGYGCAGTSYVAYGLIAREVERVDSGYRSMMSVQS
;
A
#
# COMPACT_ATOMS: atom_id res chain seq x y z
N MET A 1 39.38 -44.58 28.35
CA MET A 1 38.90 -43.34 29.00
C MET A 1 39.77 -42.23 28.44
N SER A 2 39.33 -41.21 27.70
CA SER A 2 38.01 -40.64 27.45
C SER A 2 38.11 -39.89 26.11
N GLU A 3 36.96 -39.72 25.46
CA GLU A 3 36.74 -39.34 24.06
C GLU A 3 37.13 -37.91 23.70
N ALA A 4 37.30 -37.70 22.39
CA ALA A 4 37.18 -36.40 21.76
C ALA A 4 35.78 -35.81 21.98
N SER A 5 35.68 -34.49 22.19
CA SER A 5 34.48 -33.77 21.83
C SER A 5 34.81 -32.30 21.54
N GLN A 6 34.67 -31.95 20.26
CA GLN A 6 34.60 -30.57 19.80
C GLN A 6 33.31 -29.96 20.35
N SER A 7 33.39 -28.84 21.06
CA SER A 7 32.23 -27.97 21.25
C SER A 7 32.35 -26.80 20.28
N SER A 8 31.83 -27.06 19.09
CA SER A 8 31.33 -26.03 18.18
C SER A 8 30.22 -25.25 18.89
N SER A 9 30.39 -23.93 19.02
CA SER A 9 29.26 -23.01 19.19
C SER A 9 29.32 -22.00 18.06
N THR A 10 28.98 -22.44 16.86
CA THR A 10 28.37 -21.51 15.91
C THR A 10 27.01 -21.13 16.47
N ALA A 11 26.91 -19.94 17.05
CA ALA A 11 25.63 -19.31 17.29
C ALA A 11 24.89 -19.21 15.95
N SER A 12 23.98 -20.16 15.72
CA SER A 12 23.06 -20.16 14.59
C SER A 12 22.28 -18.84 14.61
N ALA A 13 22.40 -18.05 13.54
CA ALA A 13 21.61 -16.85 13.36
C ALA A 13 20.12 -17.20 13.49
N ARG A 14 19.39 -16.45 14.31
CA ARG A 14 17.96 -16.70 14.52
C ARG A 14 17.22 -16.48 13.19
N PRO A 15 16.36 -17.43 12.75
CA PRO A 15 15.47 -17.19 11.62
C PRO A 15 14.67 -15.90 11.87
N GLY A 16 14.47 -15.11 10.81
CA GLY A 16 14.04 -13.71 10.84
C GLY A 16 12.94 -13.38 11.86
N ALA A 17 13.07 -12.24 12.53
CA ALA A 17 12.12 -11.78 13.53
C ALA A 17 10.69 -11.76 12.96
N PHE A 18 9.74 -12.31 13.72
CA PHE A 18 8.33 -12.30 13.36
C PHE A 18 7.81 -10.86 13.30
N ASP A 19 7.18 -10.51 12.18
CA ASP A 19 6.51 -9.23 11.99
C ASP A 19 5.00 -9.44 12.17
N TRP A 20 4.42 -8.77 13.17
CA TRP A 20 2.98 -8.89 13.44
C TRP A 20 2.11 -8.08 12.47
N GLN A 21 2.68 -7.09 11.78
CA GLN A 21 1.98 -6.28 10.77
C GLN A 21 1.94 -6.99 9.41
N ASP A 22 2.89 -7.89 9.18
CA ASP A 22 2.94 -8.75 8.00
C ASP A 22 3.35 -10.20 8.33
N PRO A 23 2.51 -10.97 9.04
CA PRO A 23 2.85 -12.32 9.51
C PRO A 23 3.18 -13.32 8.40
N LEU A 24 2.63 -13.10 7.20
CA LEU A 24 2.77 -13.97 6.04
C LEU A 24 3.65 -13.36 4.94
N ARG A 25 4.36 -12.26 5.24
CA ARG A 25 5.26 -11.59 4.29
C ARG A 25 4.57 -11.26 2.97
N LEU A 26 3.39 -10.66 3.02
CA LEU A 26 2.71 -10.11 1.84
C LEU A 26 3.64 -9.20 1.05
N ASP A 27 4.47 -8.38 1.72
CA ASP A 27 5.43 -7.53 1.03
C ASP A 27 6.38 -8.33 0.12
N GLU A 28 6.89 -9.47 0.59
CA GLU A 28 7.79 -10.35 -0.18
C GLU A 28 7.09 -11.03 -1.38
N GLN A 29 5.76 -11.06 -1.40
CA GLN A 29 4.95 -11.64 -2.48
C GLN A 29 4.60 -10.65 -3.59
N LEU A 30 4.80 -9.35 -3.36
CA LEU A 30 4.56 -8.29 -4.35
C LEU A 30 5.78 -8.10 -5.26
N ASP A 31 5.54 -7.73 -6.51
CA ASP A 31 6.61 -7.25 -7.36
C ASP A 31 7.04 -5.81 -7.01
N GLU A 32 8.13 -5.34 -7.64
CA GLU A 32 8.70 -4.02 -7.34
C GLU A 32 7.74 -2.88 -7.73
N ASP A 33 7.03 -3.02 -8.84
CA ASP A 33 6.07 -2.03 -9.32
C ASP A 33 4.85 -1.94 -8.39
N GLU A 34 4.34 -3.08 -7.93
CA GLU A 34 3.24 -3.18 -6.97
C GLU A 34 3.60 -2.55 -5.62
N ARG A 35 4.83 -2.78 -5.13
CA ARG A 35 5.33 -2.10 -3.91
C ARG A 35 5.44 -0.60 -4.13
N LEU A 36 5.98 -0.16 -5.27
CA LEU A 36 6.12 1.26 -5.58
C LEU A 36 4.76 1.97 -5.68
N ILE A 37 3.78 1.33 -6.33
CA ILE A 37 2.40 1.84 -6.44
C ILE A 37 1.76 1.93 -5.06
N ARG A 38 1.88 0.88 -4.24
CA ARG A 38 1.39 0.89 -2.86
C ARG A 38 2.00 2.03 -2.07
N ASP A 39 3.32 2.20 -2.12
CA ASP A 39 4.02 3.21 -1.32
C ASP A 39 3.66 4.63 -1.78
N THR A 40 3.48 4.84 -3.09
CA THR A 40 2.97 6.10 -3.65
C THR A 40 1.55 6.41 -3.18
N ALA A 41 0.64 5.42 -3.24
CA ALA A 41 -0.72 5.57 -2.75
C ALA A 41 -0.77 5.81 -1.23
N HIS A 42 0.09 5.10 -0.48
CA HIS A 42 0.23 5.29 0.96
C HIS A 42 0.69 6.71 1.29
N GLN A 43 1.75 7.19 0.65
CA GLN A 43 2.27 8.54 0.88
C GLN A 43 1.21 9.60 0.59
N TYR A 44 0.54 9.51 -0.57
CA TYR A 44 -0.55 10.42 -0.91
C TYR A 44 -1.69 10.38 0.12
N ALA A 45 -2.11 9.18 0.53
CA ALA A 45 -3.16 9.01 1.52
C ALA A 45 -2.78 9.65 2.86
N GLN A 46 -1.56 9.45 3.35
CA GLN A 46 -1.11 10.00 4.63
C GLN A 46 -0.82 11.51 4.58
N GLU A 47 -0.26 12.02 3.48
CA GLU A 47 0.15 13.43 3.40
C GLU A 47 -0.97 14.36 2.93
N LYS A 48 -1.90 13.88 2.08
CA LYS A 48 -2.94 14.71 1.45
C LYS A 48 -4.35 14.40 1.95
N LEU A 49 -4.71 13.14 2.12
CA LEU A 49 -6.07 12.76 2.52
C LEU A 49 -6.26 12.80 4.04
N GLN A 50 -5.32 12.24 4.80
CA GLN A 50 -5.39 12.12 6.26
C GLN A 50 -5.58 13.47 6.98
N PRO A 51 -4.96 14.59 6.56
CA PRO A 51 -5.20 15.88 7.21
C PRO A 51 -6.60 16.46 6.94
N ARG A 52 -7.26 16.04 5.85
CA ARG A 52 -8.56 16.58 5.39
C ARG A 52 -9.75 15.86 6.02
N ILE A 53 -9.60 14.57 6.35
CA ILE A 53 -10.76 13.69 6.59
C ILE A 53 -11.63 14.10 7.79
N ILE A 54 -11.05 14.57 8.89
CA ILE A 54 -11.82 14.86 10.12
C ILE A 54 -12.85 15.96 9.85
N GLU A 55 -12.43 17.05 9.20
CA GLU A 55 -13.30 18.18 8.88
C GLU A 55 -14.23 17.87 7.70
N ALA A 56 -13.74 17.13 6.70
CA ALA A 56 -14.52 16.66 5.56
C ALA A 56 -15.70 15.78 6.02
N TYR A 57 -15.43 14.80 6.87
CA TYR A 57 -16.44 13.90 7.43
C TYR A 57 -17.45 14.65 8.30
N ARG A 58 -16.97 15.50 9.23
CA ARG A 58 -17.83 16.26 10.15
C ARG A 58 -18.81 17.18 9.43
N HIS A 59 -18.40 17.76 8.30
CA HIS A 59 -19.19 18.75 7.58
C HIS A 59 -19.81 18.21 6.28
N GLU A 60 -19.71 16.90 6.02
CA GLU A 60 -20.23 16.24 4.82
C GLU A 60 -19.74 16.92 3.52
N ARG A 61 -18.43 17.18 3.44
CA ARG A 61 -17.78 17.82 2.29
C ARG A 61 -16.68 16.95 1.70
N THR A 62 -16.50 17.08 0.40
CA THR A 62 -15.34 16.56 -0.34
C THR A 62 -14.69 17.70 -1.09
N ASP A 63 -13.36 17.70 -1.14
CA ASP A 63 -12.59 18.59 -1.99
C ASP A 63 -12.47 18.00 -3.42
N PRO A 64 -13.02 18.65 -4.47
CA PRO A 64 -12.89 18.17 -5.84
C PRO A 64 -11.45 18.11 -6.37
N GLU A 65 -10.50 18.82 -5.74
CA GLU A 65 -9.09 18.78 -6.12
C GLU A 65 -8.47 17.38 -5.96
N ILE A 66 -9.02 16.56 -5.05
CA ILE A 66 -8.60 15.16 -4.81
C ILE A 66 -8.60 14.33 -6.10
N PHE A 67 -9.56 14.55 -7.01
CA PHE A 67 -9.60 13.82 -8.28
C PHE A 67 -8.44 14.20 -9.20
N ARG A 68 -8.02 15.47 -9.20
CA ARG A 68 -6.87 15.92 -9.99
C ARG A 68 -5.58 15.36 -9.42
N GLU A 69 -5.40 15.46 -8.10
CA GLU A 69 -4.25 14.89 -7.40
C GLU A 69 -4.10 13.38 -7.66
N MET A 70 -5.20 12.62 -7.51
CA MET A 70 -5.19 11.17 -7.82
C MET A 70 -4.90 10.88 -9.29
N GLY A 71 -5.42 11.69 -10.21
CA GLY A 71 -5.19 11.55 -11.65
C GLY A 71 -3.74 11.82 -12.05
N GLU A 72 -3.10 12.84 -11.47
CA GLU A 72 -1.69 13.17 -11.68
C GLU A 72 -0.75 12.04 -11.22
N LEU A 73 -1.15 11.33 -10.17
CA LEU A 73 -0.43 10.16 -9.65
C LEU A 73 -0.78 8.85 -10.36
N GLY A 74 -1.69 8.86 -11.34
CA GLY A 74 -2.10 7.66 -12.08
C GLY A 74 -2.95 6.67 -11.28
N LEU A 75 -3.61 7.14 -10.21
CA LEU A 75 -4.41 6.28 -9.30
C LEU A 75 -5.86 6.07 -9.80
N LEU A 76 -6.26 6.70 -10.90
CA LEU A 76 -7.60 6.61 -11.50
C LEU A 76 -7.59 5.75 -12.77
N GLY A 77 -8.52 4.81 -12.88
CA GLY A 77 -8.53 3.82 -13.97
C GLY A 77 -7.22 3.03 -14.08
N PRO A 78 -6.61 2.57 -12.96
CA PRO A 78 -5.24 2.05 -12.98
C PRO A 78 -5.10 0.82 -13.89
N THR A 79 -6.14 0.00 -14.05
CA THR A 79 -6.11 -1.20 -14.91
C THR A 79 -6.40 -0.93 -16.39
N ILE A 80 -6.78 0.29 -16.76
CA ILE A 80 -7.10 0.65 -18.16
C ILE A 80 -5.80 0.75 -18.95
N GLN A 81 -5.76 0.08 -20.10
CA GLN A 81 -4.62 0.11 -21.01
C GLN A 81 -4.76 1.26 -22.01
N GLY A 82 -3.74 2.13 -22.10
CA GLY A 82 -3.76 3.30 -22.98
C GLY A 82 -4.52 4.49 -22.42
N TYR A 83 -4.92 5.45 -23.27
CA TYR A 83 -5.71 6.64 -22.90
C TYR A 83 -5.10 7.57 -21.82
N GLY A 84 -3.81 7.41 -21.54
CA GLY A 84 -3.14 8.14 -20.45
C GLY A 84 -3.30 7.49 -19.07
N CYS A 85 -3.88 6.30 -18.99
CA CYS A 85 -3.99 5.51 -17.77
C CYS A 85 -2.73 4.67 -17.53
N ALA A 86 -2.52 4.26 -16.27
CA ALA A 86 -1.30 3.59 -15.82
C ALA A 86 -1.12 2.16 -16.36
N GLY A 87 -2.22 1.45 -16.69
CA GLY A 87 -2.17 0.10 -17.24
C GLY A 87 -1.60 -0.98 -16.30
N THR A 88 -1.84 -0.86 -15.00
CA THR A 88 -1.29 -1.70 -13.92
C THR A 88 -2.08 -3.00 -13.70
N SER A 89 -1.53 -3.88 -12.85
CA SER A 89 -2.19 -5.13 -12.42
C SER A 89 -3.43 -4.89 -11.55
N TYR A 90 -4.30 -5.89 -11.43
CA TYR A 90 -5.43 -5.87 -10.49
C TYR A 90 -4.97 -5.92 -9.02
N VAL A 91 -3.80 -6.52 -8.76
CA VAL A 91 -3.19 -6.51 -7.42
C VAL A 91 -2.78 -5.08 -7.06
N ALA A 92 -2.13 -4.36 -7.98
CA ALA A 92 -1.81 -2.95 -7.80
C ALA A 92 -3.07 -2.11 -7.55
N TYR A 93 -4.16 -2.32 -8.29
CA TYR A 93 -5.44 -1.64 -8.00
C TYR A 93 -5.95 -1.94 -6.58
N GLY A 94 -5.89 -3.20 -6.15
CA GLY A 94 -6.25 -3.59 -4.79
C GLY A 94 -5.38 -2.92 -3.72
N LEU A 95 -4.07 -2.76 -3.97
CA LEU A 95 -3.15 -2.07 -3.07
C LEU A 95 -3.46 -0.57 -2.98
N ILE A 96 -3.77 0.10 -4.10
CA ILE A 96 -4.21 1.50 -4.11
C ILE A 96 -5.49 1.64 -3.27
N ALA A 97 -6.49 0.78 -3.53
CA ALA A 97 -7.74 0.80 -2.78
C ALA A 97 -7.53 0.60 -1.27
N ARG A 98 -6.65 -0.33 -0.87
CA ARG A 98 -6.28 -0.58 0.53
C ARG A 98 -5.67 0.66 1.19
N GLU A 99 -4.77 1.36 0.52
CA GLU A 99 -4.10 2.53 1.11
C GLU A 99 -4.99 3.77 1.16
N VAL A 100 -5.87 3.98 0.17
CA VAL A 100 -6.85 5.07 0.22
C VAL A 100 -7.91 4.80 1.29
N GLU A 101 -8.43 3.58 1.36
CA GLU A 101 -9.45 3.20 2.36
C GLU A 101 -8.91 3.12 3.79
N ARG A 102 -7.58 2.97 3.96
CA ARG A 102 -6.93 3.13 5.27
C ARG A 102 -7.23 4.49 5.90
N VAL A 103 -7.47 5.52 5.08
CA VAL A 103 -7.89 6.85 5.54
C VAL A 103 -9.41 6.92 5.66
N ASP A 104 -10.13 6.66 4.57
CA ASP A 104 -11.60 6.71 4.57
C ASP A 104 -12.23 5.96 3.38
N SER A 105 -13.32 5.24 3.64
CA SER A 105 -14.08 4.50 2.62
C SER A 105 -14.78 5.40 1.60
N GLY A 106 -15.10 6.65 1.93
CA GLY A 106 -15.66 7.64 1.02
C GLY A 106 -14.65 8.02 -0.07
N TYR A 107 -13.39 8.26 0.28
CA TYR A 107 -12.32 8.50 -0.70
C TYR A 107 -12.13 7.30 -1.65
N ARG A 108 -12.08 6.08 -1.11
CA ARG A 108 -11.99 4.87 -1.94
C ARG A 108 -13.22 4.70 -2.82
N SER A 109 -14.43 5.04 -2.34
CA SER A 109 -15.66 4.95 -3.14
C SER A 109 -15.64 5.90 -4.34
N MET A 110 -15.18 7.14 -4.15
CA MET A 110 -15.01 8.09 -5.26
C MET A 110 -13.99 7.60 -6.29
N MET A 111 -12.86 7.06 -5.83
CA MET A 111 -11.85 6.46 -6.69
C MET A 111 -12.40 5.27 -7.49
N SER A 112 -13.15 4.36 -6.83
CA SER A 112 -13.74 3.18 -7.47
C SER A 112 -14.80 3.52 -8.52
N VAL A 113 -15.59 4.58 -8.32
CA VAL A 113 -16.56 5.03 -9.33
C VAL A 113 -15.89 5.53 -10.61
N GLN A 114 -14.65 6.03 -10.49
CA GLN A 114 -13.88 6.63 -11.58
C GLN A 114 -12.97 5.62 -12.31
N SER A 115 -12.90 4.37 -11.84
CA SER A 115 -11.94 3.35 -12.30
C SER A 115 -12.50 2.38 -13.35
#